data_AF-A0A662HSL0-F1
#
_entry.id   AF-A0A662HSL0-F1
#
_cell.length_a   1.000
_cell.length_b   1.000
_cell.length_c   1.000
_cell.angle_alpha   90.00
_cell.angle_beta   90.00
_cell.angle_gamma   90.00
#
_symmetry.space_group_name_H-M   'P 1'
#
loop_
_entity.id
_entity.type
_entity.pdbx_description
1 polymer ?
#
loop_
_entity_poly.entity_id
_entity_poly.type
_entity_poly.pdbx_seq_one_letter_code
_entity_poly.pdbx_strand_id
1 'polypeptide(L)' 'MQDKVKEYVCHLKVDPFIGKKLRGMPYWSLRIGDYRLIYRVVKEEKMVILMTVFHRKRGYKRLRF' A
#
# COMPACT_ATOMS: atom_id res chain seq x y z
N MET A 1 0.85 -2.05 -16.99
CA MET A 1 0.35 -2.25 -15.60
C MET A 1 1.49 -2.58 -14.62
N GLN A 2 2.52 -3.32 -15.04
CA GLN A 2 3.69 -3.62 -14.20
C GLN A 2 4.60 -2.42 -13.93
N ASP A 3 4.79 -1.50 -14.89
CA ASP A 3 5.76 -0.41 -14.76
C ASP A 3 5.38 0.63 -13.70
N LYS A 4 4.10 1.02 -13.64
CA LYS A 4 3.61 1.97 -12.63
C LYS A 4 3.78 1.42 -11.21
N VAL A 5 3.49 0.14 -10.98
CA VAL A 5 3.62 -0.46 -9.64
C VAL A 5 5.08 -0.42 -9.16
N LYS A 6 6.05 -0.69 -10.05
CA LYS A 6 7.48 -0.59 -9.72
C LYS A 6 7.91 0.83 -9.33
N GLU A 7 7.40 1.83 -10.04
CA GLU A 7 7.69 3.24 -9.76
C GLU A 7 7.23 3.62 -8.34
N TYR A 8 6.00 3.27 -7.97
CA TYR A 8 5.48 3.55 -6.62
C TYR A 8 6.16 2.74 -5.52
N VAL A 9 6.64 1.52 -5.81
CA VAL A 9 7.48 0.78 -4.86
C VAL A 9 8.80 1.51 -4.61
N CYS A 10 9.37 2.20 -5.59
CA CYS A 10 10.57 3.03 -5.37
C CYS A 10 10.27 4.20 -4.44
N HIS A 11 9.10 4.82 -4.54
CA HIS A 11 8.70 5.90 -3.63
C HIS A 11 8.59 5.40 -2.18
N LEU A 12 8.06 4.19 -1.98
CA LEU A 12 7.97 3.56 -0.65
C LEU A 12 9.34 3.22 -0.04
N LYS A 13 10.40 3.06 -0.85
CA LYS A 13 11.77 2.88 -0.34
C LYS A 13 12.34 4.18 0.23
N VAL A 14 11.95 5.33 -0.34
CA VAL A 14 12.42 6.65 0.08
C VAL A 14 11.63 7.12 1.29
N ASP A 15 10.31 7.05 1.22
CA ASP A 15 9.41 7.39 2.31
C ASP A 15 8.28 6.34 2.43
N PRO A 16 8.33 5.45 3.44
CA PRO A 16 7.31 4.45 3.65
C PRO A 16 6.01 5.05 4.21
N PHE A 17 5.96 6.32 4.61
CA PHE A 17 4.79 6.96 5.23
C PHE A 17 3.99 7.86 4.29
N ILE A 18 4.28 7.86 2.99
CA ILE A 18 3.54 8.61 1.96
C ILE A 18 2.04 8.26 1.86
N GLY A 19 1.65 7.07 2.31
CA GLY A 19 0.26 6.63 2.34
C GLY A 19 -0.53 7.28 3.48
N LYS A 20 -1.86 7.07 3.48
CA LYS A 20 -2.69 7.38 4.64
C LYS A 20 -2.72 6.19 5.61
N LYS A 21 -2.37 6.42 6.87
CA LYS A 21 -2.55 5.41 7.93
C LYS A 21 -4.04 5.07 8.09
N LEU A 22 -4.37 3.78 8.11
CA LEU A 22 -5.72 3.31 8.36
C LEU A 22 -6.03 3.43 9.86
N ARG A 23 -7.19 4.01 10.18
CA ARG A 23 -7.60 4.22 11.59
C ARG A 23 -7.78 2.86 12.27
N GLY A 24 -7.14 2.69 13.43
CA GLY A 24 -7.26 1.48 14.24
C GLY A 24 -6.53 0.25 13.68
N MET A 25 -5.76 0.39 12.60
CA MET A 25 -5.05 -0.73 11.97
C MET A 25 -3.55 -0.42 11.81
N PRO A 26 -2.67 -1.45 11.83
CA PRO A 26 -1.24 -1.28 11.57
C PRO A 26 -0.92 -1.10 10.08
N TYR A 27 -1.91 -0.72 9.27
CA TYR A 27 -1.82 -0.66 7.82
C TYR A 27 -1.87 0.79 7.31
N TRP A 28 -1.30 0.96 6.13
CA TRP A 28 -1.24 2.20 5.37
C TRP A 28 -1.89 1.98 4.02
N SER A 29 -2.42 3.06 3.45
CA SER A 29 -3.12 3.05 2.18
C SER A 29 -2.55 4.09 1.24
N LEU A 30 -1.91 3.64 0.17
CA LEU A 30 -1.36 4.49 -0.88
C LEU A 30 -2.27 4.44 -2.12
N ARG A 31 -2.56 5.62 -2.68
CA ARG A 31 -3.30 5.73 -3.95
C ARG A 31 -2.31 5.74 -5.11
N ILE A 32 -2.51 4.83 -6.06
CA ILE A 32 -1.68 4.63 -7.25
C ILE A 32 -2.59 4.71 -8.47
N GLY A 33 -2.86 5.92 -8.95
CA GLY A 33 -3.86 6.17 -9.99
C GLY A 33 -5.25 5.64 -9.61
N ASP A 34 -5.70 4.60 -10.32
CA ASP A 34 -6.96 3.89 -10.09
C ASP A 34 -6.85 2.70 -9.12
N TYR A 35 -5.65 2.42 -8.60
CA TYR A 35 -5.41 1.36 -7.65
C TYR A 35 -5.17 1.92 -6.25
N ARG A 36 -5.42 1.07 -5.26
CA ARG A 36 -5.08 1.31 -3.86
C ARG A 36 -4.19 0.17 -3.38
N LEU A 37 -3.04 0.54 -2.86
CA LEU A 37 -2.09 -0.38 -2.24
C LEU A 37 -2.27 -0.31 -0.72
N ILE A 38 -2.49 -1.45 -0.10
CA ILE A 38 -2.47 -1.62 1.35
C ILE A 38 -1.14 -2.25 1.73
N TYR A 39 -0.46 -1.65 2.69
CA TYR A 39 0.86 -2.09 3.11
C TYR A 39 1.06 -1.84 4.61
N ARG A 40 2.04 -2.51 5.20
CA ARG A 40 2.47 -2.32 6.60
C ARG A 40 3.91 -1.84 6.61
N VAL A 41 4.23 -0.94 7.54
CA VAL A 41 5.60 -0.49 7.80
C VAL A 41 6.07 -1.12 9.11
N VAL A 42 7.11 -1.93 9.05
CA VAL A 42 7.77 -2.54 10.21
C VAL A 42 9.01 -1.70 10.50
N LYS A 43 8.93 -0.88 11.56
CA LYS A 43 9.96 0.11 11.87
C LYS A 43 11.24 -0.55 12.38
N GLU A 44 11.14 -1.62 13.18
CA GLU A 44 12.33 -2.31 13.70
C GLU A 44 13.20 -2.85 12.57
N GLU A 45 12.57 -3.44 11.55
CA GLU A 45 13.25 -4.09 10.43
C GLU A 45 13.47 -3.16 9.23
N LYS A 46 13.06 -1.89 9.32
CA LYS A 46 13.03 -0.93 8.19
C LYS A 46 12.37 -1.53 6.92
N MET A 47 11.33 -2.33 7.12
CA MET A 47 10.70 -3.12 6.07
C MET A 47 9.30 -2.60 5.72
N VAL A 48 8.96 -2.65 4.43
CA VAL A 48 7.61 -2.39 3.93
C VAL A 48 7.02 -3.68 3.38
N ILE A 49 5.93 -4.15 4.00
CA ILE A 49 5.23 -5.37 3.60
C ILE A 49 3.97 -4.99 2.80
N LEU A 50 3.93 -5.38 1.53
CA LEU A 50 2.80 -5.14 0.63
C LEU A 50 1.72 -6.20 0.91
N MET A 51 0.57 -5.79 1.43
CA MET A 51 -0.51 -6.72 1.79
C MET A 51 -1.38 -7.05 0.57
N THR A 52 -1.83 -6.01 -0.15
CA THR A 52 -2.68 -6.20 -1.34
C THR A 52 -2.77 -4.94 -2.19
N VAL A 53 -3.05 -5.12 -3.49
CA VAL A 53 -3.35 -4.05 -4.44
C VAL A 53 -4.72 -4.32 -5.05
N PHE A 54 -5.61 -3.34 -5.03
CA PHE A 54 -6.93 -3.47 -5.64
C PHE A 54 -7.33 -2.24 -6.45
N HIS A 55 -8.12 -2.45 -7.49
CA HIS A 55 -8.68 -1.37 -8.30
C HIS A 55 -9.82 -0.67 -7.53
N ARG A 56 -9.83 0.67 -7.51
CA ARG A 56 -10.77 1.49 -6.71
C ARG A 56 -12.23 1.23 -7.06
N LYS A 57 -12.53 0.94 -8.33
CA LYS A 57 -13.89 0.61 -8.79
C LYS A 57 -14.34 -0.84 -8.48
N ARG A 58 -13.44 -1.70 -7.97
CA ARG A 58 -13.74 -3.12 -7.68
C ARG A 58 -13.54 -3.56 -6.22
N GLY A 59 -12.94 -2.74 -5.34
CA GLY A 59 -12.66 -3.13 -3.93
C GLY A 59 -13.83 -2.80 -3.00
N TYR A 60 -14.44 -3.76 -2.29
CA TYR A 60 -13.89 -4.42 -1.08
C TYR A 60 -14.14 -5.94 -0.99
N LYS A 61 -14.70 -6.60 -2.00
CA LYS A 61 -15.21 -8.00 -1.89
C LYS A 61 -14.19 -9.09 -1.49
N ARG A 62 -12.91 -8.78 -1.30
CA ARG A 62 -11.83 -9.76 -1.06
C ARG A 62 -10.83 -9.42 0.05
N LEU A 63 -11.10 -8.42 0.89
CA LEU A 63 -10.30 -8.18 2.09
C LEU A 63 -10.83 -9.07 3.22
N ARG A 64 -10.37 -10.32 3.29
CA ARG A 64 -10.42 -11.12 4.53
C ARG A 64 -9.12 -10.85 5.27
N PHE A 65 -9.22 -10.22 6.44
CA PHE A 65 -8.15 -10.11 7.41
C PHE A 65 -8.31 -11.21 8.45
#